data_AF-A0A843HDM3-F1
#
_entry.id   AF-A0A843HDM3-F1
#
_cell.length_a   1.000
_cell.length_b   1.000
_cell.length_c   1.000
_cell.angle_alpha   90.00
_cell.angle_beta   90.00
_cell.angle_gamma   90.00
#
_symmetry.space_group_name_H-M   'P 1'
#
loop_
_entity.id
_entity.type
_entity.pdbx_description
1 polymer ?
#
loop_
_entity_poly.entity_id
_entity_poly.type
_entity_poly.pdbx_seq_one_letter_code
_entity_poly.pdbx_strand_id
1 'polypeptide(L)'
;KLYLIDSHPIGKNVRSTLATYSGVFTHIRKLYAKLDKSVENNLTLKDFSYNTGSLRCPTCNGTGQINLDVQFLPDVEITCPDCEGLRFSNESDNIRYNGYSIKELMALSIDEAIEVFANEKVILNKLKTLSGMGLGYLTLGEDTPSLSGGEAQRLKLSSQMGKKLDNSLFIFDEPTIGLHPLDVKKLIKIFDNLIKSNATIIVIEHDLDLIRNADYIIDMGPKGGVEGGRIIAEGTLEDIINNNKSITAKYLK
;
A
#
# COMPACT_ATOMS: atom_id res chain seq x y z
N LYS A 1 19.76 -6.67 -5.85
CA LYS A 1 18.95 -7.00 -4.65
C LYS A 1 17.69 -7.73 -5.10
N LEU A 2 17.28 -8.78 -4.40
CA LEU A 2 16.04 -9.51 -4.70
C LEU A 2 14.91 -8.99 -3.80
N TYR A 3 13.77 -8.68 -4.40
CA TYR A 3 12.54 -8.28 -3.73
C TYR A 3 11.43 -9.26 -4.12
N LEU A 4 10.99 -10.07 -3.16
CA LEU A 4 9.83 -10.94 -3.32
C LEU A 4 8.59 -10.16 -2.90
N ILE A 5 7.62 -10.01 -3.81
CA ILE A 5 6.42 -9.22 -3.60
C ILE A 5 5.20 -10.12 -3.80
N ASP A 6 4.63 -10.54 -2.68
CA ASP A 6 3.48 -11.43 -2.61
C ASP A 6 2.24 -10.73 -2.02
N SER A 7 1.12 -11.42 -2.12
CA SER A 7 -0.17 -11.04 -1.54
C SER A 7 -0.25 -11.26 -0.02
N HIS A 8 0.82 -11.75 0.63
CA HIS A 8 0.82 -11.92 2.07
C HIS A 8 0.56 -10.58 2.77
N PRO A 9 -0.25 -10.56 3.85
CA PRO A 9 -0.53 -9.34 4.59
C PRO A 9 0.76 -8.62 5.01
N ILE A 10 0.78 -7.31 4.92
CA ILE A 10 1.93 -6.48 5.34
C ILE A 10 2.31 -6.74 6.80
N GLY A 11 1.32 -7.04 7.65
CA GLY A 11 1.52 -7.44 9.03
C GLY A 11 0.20 -7.70 9.73
N LYS A 12 0.27 -8.33 10.91
CA LYS A 12 -0.88 -8.55 11.81
C LYS A 12 -1.01 -7.46 12.89
N ASN A 13 -0.15 -6.43 12.85
CA ASN A 13 -0.12 -5.42 13.89
C ASN A 13 -1.22 -4.39 13.64
N VAL A 14 -2.28 -4.45 14.45
CA VAL A 14 -3.44 -3.53 14.44
C VAL A 14 -3.02 -2.06 14.60
N ARG A 15 -1.84 -1.78 15.16
CA ARG A 15 -1.35 -0.40 15.28
C ARG A 15 -0.74 0.16 14.00
N SER A 16 -0.42 -0.68 13.02
CA SER A 16 0.14 -0.26 11.74
C SER A 16 -0.97 0.25 10.83
N THR A 17 -0.82 1.49 10.38
CA THR A 17 -1.70 2.17 9.42
C THR A 17 -0.98 2.46 8.13
N LEU A 18 -1.73 2.81 7.08
CA LEU A 18 -1.18 3.28 5.82
C LEU A 18 -0.17 4.42 6.02
N ALA A 19 -0.50 5.40 6.86
CA ALA A 19 0.37 6.55 7.10
C ALA A 19 1.67 6.17 7.83
N THR A 20 1.64 5.21 8.75
CA THR A 20 2.85 4.76 9.46
C THR A 20 3.72 3.85 8.60
N TYR A 21 3.12 2.93 7.84
CA TYR A 21 3.87 2.03 6.98
C TYR A 21 4.59 2.77 5.83
N SER A 22 3.92 3.73 5.19
CA SER A 22 4.54 4.60 4.17
C SER A 22 5.58 5.58 4.73
N GLY A 23 5.65 5.71 6.06
CA GLY A 23 6.51 6.63 6.77
C GLY A 23 6.12 8.10 6.65
N VAL A 24 5.00 8.43 5.98
CA VAL A 24 4.52 9.82 5.87
C VAL A 24 4.14 10.38 7.25
N PHE A 25 3.64 9.53 8.14
CA PHE A 25 3.19 9.95 9.46
C PHE A 25 4.29 10.56 10.33
N THR A 26 5.54 10.12 10.17
CA THR A 26 6.67 10.73 10.88
C THR A 26 6.90 12.19 10.47
N HIS A 27 6.66 12.53 9.20
CA HIS A 27 6.77 13.91 8.72
C HIS A 27 5.58 14.76 9.18
N ILE A 28 4.37 14.19 9.16
CA ILE A 28 3.17 14.85 9.69
C ILE A 28 3.37 15.20 11.18
N ARG A 29 3.82 14.25 12.01
CA ARG A 29 4.10 14.52 13.44
C ARG A 29 5.15 15.60 13.65
N LYS A 30 6.21 15.63 12.82
CA LYS A 30 7.24 16.67 12.86
C LYS A 30 6.67 18.06 12.54
N LEU A 31 5.73 18.14 11.61
CA LEU A 31 5.06 19.38 11.27
C LEU A 31 4.17 19.86 12.42
N TYR A 32 3.32 19.00 12.95
CA TYR A 32 2.39 19.34 14.03
C TYR A 32 3.12 19.80 15.30
N ALA A 33 4.23 19.16 15.66
CA ALA A 33 5.07 19.56 16.79
C ALA A 33 5.75 20.93 16.63
N LYS A 34 5.78 21.50 15.42
CA LYS A 34 6.36 22.83 15.16
C LYS A 34 5.33 23.96 15.11
N LEU A 35 4.04 23.65 15.20
CA LEU A 35 2.99 24.67 15.20
C LEU A 35 3.04 25.51 16.48
N ASP A 36 2.70 26.80 16.38
CA ASP A 36 2.77 27.75 17.51
C ASP A 36 2.00 27.24 18.73
N LYS A 37 0.76 26.78 18.53
CA LYS A 37 -0.05 26.19 19.59
C LYS A 37 0.60 24.96 20.24
N SER A 38 1.34 24.17 19.49
CA SER A 38 2.03 23.00 20.04
C SER A 38 3.20 23.42 20.93
N VAL A 39 3.93 24.46 20.52
CA VAL A 39 5.04 25.05 21.29
C VAL A 39 4.50 25.68 22.58
N GLU A 40 3.40 26.44 22.52
CA GLU A 40 2.73 27.03 23.69
C GLU A 40 2.29 25.98 24.72
N ASN A 41 1.81 24.82 24.25
CA ASN A 41 1.35 23.73 25.10
C ASN A 41 2.47 22.73 25.48
N ASN A 42 3.74 23.05 25.19
CA ASN A 42 4.90 22.17 25.42
C ASN A 42 4.78 20.77 24.79
N LEU A 43 4.07 20.67 23.66
CA LEU A 43 3.88 19.41 22.94
C LEU A 43 5.07 19.13 22.02
N THR A 44 5.53 17.89 22.05
CA THR A 44 6.67 17.40 21.27
C THR A 44 6.22 16.40 20.20
N LEU A 45 7.15 15.98 19.34
CA LEU A 45 6.91 14.94 18.34
C LEU A 45 6.38 13.62 18.93
N LYS A 46 6.73 13.31 20.18
CA LYS A 46 6.27 12.08 20.84
C LYS A 46 4.78 12.13 21.15
N ASP A 47 4.25 13.31 21.46
CA ASP A 47 2.85 13.52 21.85
C ASP A 47 1.88 13.23 20.71
N PHE A 48 2.28 13.52 19.48
CA PHE A 48 1.52 13.23 18.26
C PHE A 48 1.63 11.75 17.79
N SER A 49 2.17 10.85 18.60
CA SER A 49 2.24 9.41 18.31
C SER A 49 1.03 8.71 18.92
N TYR A 50 0.13 8.11 18.13
CA TYR A 50 -0.94 7.30 18.72
C TYR A 50 -0.41 6.02 19.42
N ASN A 51 0.84 5.60 19.19
CA ASN A 51 1.43 4.43 19.86
C ASN A 51 1.87 4.72 21.30
N THR A 52 2.38 5.92 21.56
CA THR A 52 3.12 6.25 22.80
C THR A 52 2.90 7.67 23.30
N GLY A 53 2.20 8.50 22.54
CA GLY A 53 2.02 9.92 22.81
C GLY A 53 0.87 10.20 23.77
N SER A 54 0.93 11.37 24.39
CA SER A 54 -0.09 11.87 25.31
C SER A 54 -1.44 12.12 24.62
N LEU A 55 -1.43 12.53 23.35
CA LEU A 55 -2.66 12.85 22.60
C LEU A 55 -3.39 11.62 22.05
N ARG A 56 -2.93 10.39 22.32
CA ARG A 56 -3.62 9.18 21.86
C ARG A 56 -4.94 9.00 22.61
N CYS A 57 -5.91 8.34 21.98
CA CYS A 57 -7.16 8.01 22.66
C CYS A 57 -6.87 7.11 23.89
N PRO A 58 -7.32 7.49 25.10
CA PRO A 58 -7.06 6.71 26.32
C PRO A 58 -7.81 5.38 26.33
N THR A 59 -8.99 5.34 25.72
CA THR A 59 -9.90 4.18 25.74
C THR A 59 -9.36 3.00 24.94
N CYS A 60 -8.95 3.24 23.70
CA CYS A 60 -8.33 2.21 22.85
C CYS A 60 -6.79 2.20 22.93
N ASN A 61 -6.18 3.08 23.73
CA ASN A 61 -4.72 3.28 23.74
C ASN A 61 -4.11 3.51 22.34
N GLY A 62 -4.86 4.16 21.46
CA GLY A 62 -4.45 4.51 20.09
C GLY A 62 -4.50 3.37 19.07
N THR A 63 -5.15 2.24 19.36
CA THR A 63 -5.42 1.18 18.36
C THR A 63 -6.57 1.55 17.43
N GLY A 64 -7.51 2.40 17.86
CA GLY A 64 -8.73 2.74 17.13
C GLY A 64 -9.86 1.71 17.28
N GLN A 65 -9.57 0.56 17.87
CA GLN A 65 -10.51 -0.56 18.02
C GLN A 65 -10.47 -1.14 19.43
N ILE A 66 -11.56 -1.76 19.86
CA ILE A 66 -11.70 -2.47 21.12
C ILE A 66 -12.01 -3.93 20.80
N ASN A 67 -11.25 -4.85 21.38
CA ASN A 67 -11.52 -6.28 21.29
C ASN A 67 -12.49 -6.66 22.42
N LEU A 68 -13.63 -7.26 22.04
CA LEU A 68 -14.62 -7.81 22.95
C LEU A 68 -14.50 -9.33 22.98
N ASP A 69 -14.14 -9.86 24.15
CA ASP A 69 -14.21 -11.30 24.42
C ASP A 69 -15.67 -11.70 24.57
N VAL A 70 -16.18 -12.44 23.57
CA VAL A 70 -17.53 -12.99 23.56
C VAL A 70 -17.43 -14.49 23.77
N GLN A 71 -17.88 -14.96 24.92
CA GLN A 71 -17.77 -16.36 25.30
C GLN A 71 -18.36 -17.28 24.21
N PHE A 72 -17.57 -18.27 23.78
CA PHE A 72 -17.89 -19.26 22.74
C PHE A 72 -17.95 -18.75 21.29
N LEU A 73 -17.64 -17.48 21.05
CA LEU A 73 -17.47 -16.92 19.71
C LEU A 73 -16.03 -16.43 19.51
N PRO A 74 -15.58 -16.26 18.26
CA PRO A 74 -14.34 -15.54 17.99
C PRO A 74 -14.43 -14.12 18.55
N ASP A 75 -13.31 -13.60 19.04
CA ASP A 75 -13.14 -12.20 19.44
C ASP A 75 -13.75 -11.26 18.39
N VAL A 76 -14.59 -10.33 18.86
CA VAL A 76 -15.20 -9.32 18.00
C VAL A 76 -14.46 -8.00 18.19
N GLU A 77 -13.86 -7.52 17.11
CA GLU A 77 -13.25 -6.19 17.08
C GLU A 77 -14.31 -5.15 16.68
N ILE A 78 -14.52 -4.17 17.55
CA ILE A 78 -15.40 -3.03 17.29
C ILE A 78 -14.59 -1.74 17.19
N THR A 79 -15.05 -0.81 16.36
CA THR A 79 -14.51 0.54 16.31
C THR A 79 -14.65 1.19 17.68
N CYS A 80 -13.58 1.83 18.18
CA CYS A 80 -13.60 2.52 19.46
C CYS A 80 -14.65 3.64 19.44
N PRO A 81 -15.61 3.68 20.39
CA PRO A 81 -16.70 4.66 20.38
C PRO A 81 -16.21 6.08 20.72
N ASP A 82 -15.10 6.23 21.44
CA ASP A 82 -14.63 7.54 21.90
C ASP A 82 -13.81 8.31 20.86
N CYS A 83 -13.08 7.58 20.00
CA CYS A 83 -12.30 8.19 18.93
C CYS A 83 -12.80 7.84 17.53
N GLU A 84 -13.83 7.00 17.41
CA GLU A 84 -14.40 6.55 16.14
C GLU A 84 -13.34 5.97 15.17
N GLY A 85 -12.37 5.22 15.71
CA GLY A 85 -11.27 4.67 14.90
C GLY A 85 -10.13 5.63 14.59
N LEU A 86 -10.24 6.93 14.93
CA LEU A 86 -9.24 7.95 14.58
C LEU A 86 -8.01 7.98 15.51
N ARG A 87 -7.97 7.13 16.55
CA ARG A 87 -6.82 6.84 17.44
C ARG A 87 -6.33 7.98 18.33
N PHE A 88 -6.84 9.19 18.16
CA PHE A 88 -6.46 10.39 18.93
C PHE A 88 -7.57 10.84 19.88
N SER A 89 -7.19 11.50 20.98
CA SER A 89 -8.09 12.12 21.94
C SER A 89 -8.61 13.47 21.42
N ASN A 90 -9.68 13.98 22.03
CA ASN A 90 -10.26 15.28 21.68
C ASN A 90 -9.32 16.46 21.99
N GLU A 91 -8.33 16.28 22.88
CA GLU A 91 -7.31 17.30 23.15
C GLU A 91 -6.51 17.65 21.89
N SER A 92 -6.34 16.68 20.99
CA SER A 92 -5.64 16.87 19.72
C SER A 92 -6.34 17.83 18.76
N ASP A 93 -7.64 18.09 18.95
CA ASP A 93 -8.43 18.98 18.08
C ASP A 93 -8.07 20.46 18.21
N ASN A 94 -7.37 20.81 19.30
CA ASN A 94 -6.87 22.17 19.55
C ASN A 94 -5.69 22.53 18.63
N ILE A 95 -4.94 21.53 18.15
CA ILE A 95 -3.77 21.70 17.30
C ILE A 95 -4.18 21.44 15.85
N ARG A 96 -4.22 22.50 15.04
CA ARG A 96 -4.70 22.43 13.66
C ARG A 96 -3.66 22.95 12.67
N TYR A 97 -3.54 22.26 11.54
CA TYR A 97 -2.78 22.69 10.37
C TYR A 97 -3.74 22.78 9.19
N ASN A 98 -3.78 23.93 8.50
CA ASN A 98 -4.70 24.21 7.39
C ASN A 98 -6.17 23.85 7.70
N GLY A 99 -6.59 24.07 8.95
CA GLY A 99 -7.95 23.78 9.41
C GLY A 99 -8.18 22.37 9.95
N TYR A 100 -7.23 21.44 9.81
CA TYR A 100 -7.38 20.04 10.22
C TYR A 100 -6.57 19.68 11.47
N SER A 101 -7.18 18.96 12.41
CA SER A 101 -6.47 18.31 13.52
C SER A 101 -5.79 17.03 13.08
N ILE A 102 -4.82 16.53 13.86
CA ILE A 102 -4.16 15.25 13.53
C ILE A 102 -5.14 14.07 13.59
N LYS A 103 -6.20 14.19 14.40
CA LYS A 103 -7.31 13.23 14.49
C LYS A 103 -8.12 13.24 13.20
N GLU A 104 -8.57 14.41 12.75
CA GLU A 104 -9.32 14.58 11.51
C GLU A 104 -8.51 14.11 10.28
N LEU A 105 -7.19 14.33 10.27
CA LEU A 105 -6.32 13.83 9.19
C LEU A 105 -6.34 12.31 9.04
N MET A 106 -6.56 11.54 10.10
CA MET A 106 -6.62 10.09 9.99
C MET A 106 -7.84 9.62 9.19
N ALA A 107 -8.89 10.43 9.11
CA ALA A 107 -10.08 10.15 8.30
C ALA A 107 -9.93 10.51 6.82
N LEU A 108 -8.99 11.40 6.48
CA LEU A 108 -8.83 11.86 5.10
C LEU A 108 -8.25 10.77 4.22
N SER A 109 -8.78 10.67 3.00
CA SER A 109 -8.17 9.94 1.91
C SER A 109 -6.80 10.53 1.56
N ILE A 110 -5.94 9.73 0.93
CA ILE A 110 -4.64 10.22 0.45
C ILE A 110 -4.81 11.39 -0.53
N ASP A 111 -5.81 11.33 -1.42
CA ASP A 111 -6.06 12.39 -2.39
C ASP A 111 -6.52 13.70 -1.73
N GLU A 112 -7.38 13.63 -0.71
CA GLU A 112 -7.74 14.81 0.09
C GLU A 112 -6.53 15.36 0.87
N ALA A 113 -5.72 14.46 1.45
CA ALA A 113 -4.52 14.86 2.19
C ALA A 113 -3.48 15.56 1.29
N ILE A 114 -3.43 15.24 -0.02
CA ILE A 114 -2.57 15.94 -0.98
C ILE A 114 -2.90 17.43 -1.04
N GLU A 115 -4.19 17.78 -1.00
CA GLU A 115 -4.64 19.18 -1.01
C GLU A 115 -4.23 19.91 0.27
N VAL A 116 -4.43 19.26 1.43
CA VAL A 116 -4.06 19.82 2.74
C VAL A 116 -2.56 20.08 2.84
N PHE A 117 -1.72 19.19 2.29
CA PHE A 117 -0.26 19.26 2.37
C PHE A 117 0.42 19.82 1.13
N ALA A 118 -0.27 20.58 0.28
CA ALA A 118 0.26 21.12 -0.97
C ALA A 118 1.56 21.93 -0.81
N ASN A 119 1.75 22.59 0.33
CA ASN A 119 2.95 23.39 0.63
C ASN A 119 4.10 22.59 1.26
N GLU A 120 3.84 21.36 1.71
CA GLU A 120 4.79 20.52 2.45
C GLU A 120 5.45 19.49 1.54
N LYS A 121 6.46 19.92 0.78
CA LYS A 121 7.10 19.13 -0.30
C LYS A 121 7.41 17.66 0.06
N VAL A 122 7.93 17.41 1.25
CA VAL A 122 8.31 16.06 1.68
C VAL A 122 7.09 15.16 1.92
N ILE A 123 6.05 15.71 2.53
CA ILE A 123 4.78 15.00 2.78
C ILE A 123 4.07 14.80 1.44
N LEU A 124 3.94 15.86 0.65
CA LEU A 124 3.30 15.86 -0.65
C LEU A 124 3.88 14.80 -1.59
N ASN A 125 5.21 14.70 -1.69
CA ASN A 125 5.84 13.70 -2.55
C ASN A 125 5.50 12.27 -2.13
N LYS A 126 5.45 11.98 -0.82
CA LYS A 126 5.06 10.67 -0.31
C LYS A 126 3.59 10.35 -0.62
N LEU A 127 2.69 11.32 -0.41
CA LEU A 127 1.27 11.16 -0.71
C LEU A 127 1.03 10.96 -2.22
N LYS A 128 1.70 11.76 -3.07
CA LYS A 128 1.63 11.59 -4.53
C LYS A 128 2.13 10.24 -5.00
N THR A 129 3.17 9.70 -4.39
CA THR A 129 3.63 8.33 -4.68
C THR A 129 2.53 7.32 -4.36
N LEU A 130 1.87 7.42 -3.20
CA LEU A 130 0.79 6.51 -2.81
C LEU A 130 -0.43 6.64 -3.73
N SER A 131 -0.84 7.87 -4.05
CA SER A 131 -1.92 8.15 -4.99
C SER A 131 -1.61 7.61 -6.40
N GLY A 132 -0.38 7.82 -6.89
CA GLY A 132 0.10 7.27 -8.16
C GLY A 132 0.15 5.74 -8.20
N MET A 133 0.17 5.09 -7.04
CA MET A 133 0.00 3.64 -6.90
C MET A 133 -1.46 3.19 -6.84
N GLY A 134 -2.40 4.09 -7.10
CA GLY A 134 -3.82 3.79 -7.04
C GLY A 134 -4.35 3.60 -5.63
N LEU A 135 -3.66 4.10 -4.61
CA LEU A 135 -4.11 4.05 -3.21
C LEU A 135 -4.80 5.35 -2.76
N GLY A 136 -5.07 6.26 -3.71
CA GLY A 136 -5.59 7.62 -3.44
C GLY A 136 -6.86 7.67 -2.58
N TYR A 137 -7.75 6.67 -2.74
CA TYR A 137 -9.02 6.58 -2.01
C TYR A 137 -8.88 6.08 -0.57
N LEU A 138 -7.76 5.45 -0.21
CA LEU A 138 -7.56 4.92 1.14
C LEU A 138 -7.28 6.06 2.11
N THR A 139 -7.77 5.91 3.33
CA THR A 139 -7.54 6.89 4.39
C THR A 139 -6.12 6.76 4.97
N LEU A 140 -5.61 7.85 5.55
CA LEU A 140 -4.32 7.82 6.25
C LEU A 140 -4.33 6.91 7.49
N GLY A 141 -5.50 6.83 8.14
CA GLY A 141 -5.75 6.01 9.32
C GLY A 141 -6.05 4.55 9.03
N GLU A 142 -6.23 4.15 7.77
CA GLU A 142 -6.60 2.80 7.37
C GLU A 142 -5.64 1.75 7.94
N ASP A 143 -6.21 0.72 8.55
CA ASP A 143 -5.47 -0.34 9.22
C ASP A 143 -4.77 -1.22 8.19
N THR A 144 -3.46 -1.43 8.31
CA THR A 144 -2.75 -2.28 7.34
C THR A 144 -3.27 -3.72 7.23
N PRO A 145 -3.85 -4.33 8.30
CA PRO A 145 -4.52 -5.63 8.18
C PRO A 145 -5.87 -5.60 7.43
N SER A 146 -6.56 -4.46 7.32
CA SER A 146 -7.84 -4.37 6.58
C SER A 146 -7.65 -4.27 5.07
N LEU A 147 -6.42 -3.97 4.62
CA LEU A 147 -6.08 -3.85 3.20
C LEU A 147 -6.22 -5.20 2.48
N SER A 148 -6.82 -5.16 1.29
CA SER A 148 -6.79 -6.25 0.33
C SER A 148 -5.35 -6.62 -0.05
N GLY A 149 -5.15 -7.85 -0.54
CA GLY A 149 -3.84 -8.31 -1.00
C GLY A 149 -3.21 -7.38 -2.03
N GLY A 150 -3.99 -6.87 -2.98
CA GLY A 150 -3.53 -5.93 -4.00
C GLY A 150 -3.15 -4.55 -3.42
N GLU A 151 -3.93 -4.01 -2.48
CA GLU A 151 -3.58 -2.75 -1.81
C GLU A 151 -2.31 -2.89 -0.97
N ALA A 152 -2.20 -3.98 -0.23
CA ALA A 152 -1.02 -4.32 0.55
C ALA A 152 0.22 -4.45 -0.36
N GLN A 153 0.08 -5.11 -1.50
CA GLN A 153 1.16 -5.25 -2.49
C GLN A 153 1.63 -3.88 -3.01
N ARG A 154 0.69 -3.02 -3.44
CA ARG A 154 1.01 -1.67 -3.94
C ARG A 154 1.63 -0.80 -2.84
N LEU A 155 1.15 -0.91 -1.60
CA LEU A 155 1.73 -0.21 -0.46
C LEU A 155 3.17 -0.69 -0.15
N LYS A 156 3.46 -2.00 -0.23
CA LYS A 156 4.85 -2.53 -0.13
C LYS A 156 5.75 -1.91 -1.20
N LEU A 157 5.29 -1.83 -2.44
CA LEU A 157 6.04 -1.23 -3.55
C LEU A 157 6.32 0.25 -3.36
N SER A 158 5.42 1.00 -2.72
CA SER A 158 5.56 2.45 -2.51
C SER A 158 6.88 2.83 -1.83
N SER A 159 7.36 1.97 -0.95
CA SER A 159 8.62 2.14 -0.22
C SER A 159 9.87 2.05 -1.09
N GLN A 160 9.76 1.46 -2.29
CA GLN A 160 10.87 1.31 -3.25
C GLN A 160 10.86 2.39 -4.34
N MET A 161 9.75 3.12 -4.49
CA MET A 161 9.65 4.21 -5.45
C MET A 161 10.63 5.35 -5.15
N GLY A 162 11.22 5.92 -6.20
CA GLY A 162 12.13 7.07 -6.11
C GLY A 162 13.56 6.73 -5.65
N LYS A 163 13.89 5.45 -5.44
CA LYS A 163 15.26 4.99 -5.23
C LYS A 163 15.88 4.61 -6.58
N LYS A 164 17.21 4.79 -6.72
CA LYS A 164 17.93 4.09 -7.80
C LYS A 164 17.89 2.60 -7.51
N LEU A 165 17.32 1.82 -8.43
CA LEU A 165 17.11 0.38 -8.27
C LEU A 165 18.10 -0.44 -9.10
N ASP A 166 19.30 0.11 -9.36
CA ASP A 166 20.35 -0.57 -10.12
C ASP A 166 20.56 -2.01 -9.61
N ASN A 167 20.49 -2.97 -10.54
CA ASN A 167 20.61 -4.41 -10.26
C ASN A 167 19.58 -4.94 -9.24
N SER A 168 18.35 -4.42 -9.26
CA SER A 168 17.24 -4.94 -8.45
C SER A 168 16.35 -5.88 -9.27
N LEU A 169 16.06 -7.05 -8.71
CA LEU A 169 15.12 -8.02 -9.27
C LEU A 169 13.88 -8.05 -8.39
N PHE A 170 12.72 -7.79 -8.99
CA PHE A 170 11.42 -7.95 -8.35
C PHE A 170 10.76 -9.22 -8.89
N ILE A 171 10.25 -10.06 -7.99
CA ILE A 171 9.46 -11.23 -8.34
C ILE A 171 8.06 -11.04 -7.76
N PHE A 172 7.06 -11.09 -8.63
CA PHE A 172 5.65 -10.97 -8.28
C PHE A 172 4.93 -12.30 -8.53
N ASP A 173 4.14 -12.71 -7.55
CA ASP A 173 3.29 -13.90 -7.64
C ASP A 173 1.83 -13.47 -7.76
N GLU A 174 1.25 -13.69 -8.94
CA GLU A 174 -0.11 -13.34 -9.34
C GLU A 174 -0.59 -11.96 -8.83
N PRO A 175 0.12 -10.87 -9.18
CA PRO A 175 -0.18 -9.53 -8.68
C PRO A 175 -1.55 -8.96 -9.13
N THR A 176 -2.20 -9.58 -10.11
CA THR A 176 -3.51 -9.15 -10.60
C THR A 176 -4.69 -9.80 -9.88
N ILE A 177 -4.47 -10.78 -8.98
CA ILE A 177 -5.58 -11.43 -8.25
C ILE A 177 -6.45 -10.38 -7.55
N GLY A 178 -7.75 -10.44 -7.85
CA GLY A 178 -8.75 -9.59 -7.24
C GLY A 178 -8.70 -8.12 -7.66
N LEU A 179 -7.88 -7.77 -8.66
CA LEU A 179 -7.85 -6.42 -9.21
C LEU A 179 -8.92 -6.23 -10.28
N HIS A 180 -9.59 -5.08 -10.23
CA HIS A 180 -10.42 -4.64 -11.34
C HIS A 180 -9.53 -4.37 -12.57
N PRO A 181 -9.99 -4.59 -13.83
CA PRO A 181 -9.17 -4.37 -15.03
C PRO A 181 -8.56 -2.96 -15.15
N LEU A 182 -9.23 -1.94 -14.62
CA LEU A 182 -8.68 -0.57 -14.57
C LEU A 182 -7.48 -0.44 -13.63
N ASP A 183 -7.40 -1.26 -12.58
CA ASP A 183 -6.29 -1.27 -11.63
C ASP A 183 -5.11 -2.10 -12.15
N VAL A 184 -5.35 -3.12 -13.00
CA VAL A 184 -4.28 -3.79 -13.77
C VAL A 184 -3.51 -2.79 -14.62
N LYS A 185 -4.21 -1.85 -15.28
CA LYS A 185 -3.56 -0.77 -16.04
C LYS A 185 -2.71 0.15 -15.17
N LYS A 186 -3.11 0.40 -13.92
CA LYS A 186 -2.29 1.16 -12.97
C LYS A 186 -1.06 0.36 -12.56
N LEU A 187 -1.21 -0.94 -12.31
CA LEU A 187 -0.10 -1.83 -11.98
C LEU A 187 0.95 -1.89 -13.10
N ILE A 188 0.53 -2.01 -14.37
CA ILE A 188 1.43 -1.97 -15.53
C ILE A 188 2.26 -0.67 -15.52
N LYS A 189 1.63 0.49 -15.29
CA LYS A 189 2.36 1.76 -15.19
C LYS A 189 3.37 1.79 -14.03
N ILE A 190 3.08 1.11 -12.92
CA ILE A 190 4.02 0.97 -11.81
C ILE A 190 5.23 0.12 -12.24
N PHE A 191 5.00 -0.98 -12.94
CA PHE A 191 6.06 -1.83 -13.51
C PHE A 191 6.93 -1.06 -14.51
N ASP A 192 6.34 -0.27 -15.41
CA ASP A 192 7.08 0.59 -16.32
C ASP A 192 8.04 1.55 -15.58
N ASN A 193 7.58 2.12 -14.47
CA ASN A 193 8.39 3.04 -13.66
C ASN A 193 9.54 2.33 -12.95
N LEU A 194 9.31 1.09 -12.49
CA LEU A 194 10.36 0.25 -11.91
C LEU A 194 11.42 -0.11 -12.95
N ILE A 195 11.00 -0.52 -14.15
CA ILE A 195 11.90 -0.85 -15.27
C ILE A 195 12.72 0.37 -15.68
N LYS A 196 12.09 1.55 -15.82
CA LYS A 196 12.79 2.83 -16.07
C LYS A 196 13.79 3.20 -14.98
N SER A 197 13.61 2.68 -13.78
CA SER A 197 14.53 2.85 -12.64
C SER A 197 15.63 1.78 -12.61
N ASN A 198 15.83 1.04 -13.71
CA ASN A 198 16.83 -0.01 -13.91
C ASN A 198 16.60 -1.28 -13.06
N ALA A 199 15.33 -1.60 -12.80
CA ALA A 199 14.93 -2.86 -12.18
C ALA A 199 14.53 -3.90 -13.23
N THR A 200 14.76 -5.18 -12.92
CA THR A 200 14.20 -6.32 -13.65
C THR A 200 12.98 -6.83 -12.90
N ILE A 201 11.94 -7.19 -13.63
CA ILE A 201 10.69 -7.70 -13.06
C ILE A 201 10.40 -9.08 -13.66
N ILE A 202 10.12 -10.04 -12.79
CA ILE A 202 9.57 -11.35 -13.15
C ILE A 202 8.19 -11.43 -12.53
N VAL A 203 7.20 -11.81 -13.33
CA VAL A 203 5.82 -11.95 -12.87
C VAL A 203 5.32 -13.35 -13.23
N ILE A 204 4.68 -13.99 -12.26
CA ILE A 204 3.86 -15.18 -12.47
C ILE A 204 2.43 -14.69 -12.65
N GLU A 205 1.82 -14.97 -13.80
CA GLU A 205 0.50 -14.43 -14.13
C GLU A 205 -0.33 -15.35 -15.03
N HIS A 206 -1.63 -15.11 -14.97
CA HIS A 206 -2.64 -15.66 -15.86
C HIS A 206 -3.49 -14.56 -16.53
N ASP A 207 -3.40 -13.30 -16.09
CA ASP A 207 -4.09 -12.18 -16.70
C ASP A 207 -3.51 -11.80 -18.07
N LEU A 208 -4.35 -11.87 -19.10
CA LEU A 208 -3.94 -11.65 -20.48
C LEU A 208 -3.54 -10.20 -20.77
N ASP A 209 -4.09 -9.23 -20.05
CA ASP A 209 -3.73 -7.82 -20.24
C ASP A 209 -2.31 -7.57 -19.73
N LEU A 210 -1.93 -8.17 -18.59
CA LEU A 210 -0.55 -8.11 -18.13
C LEU A 210 0.41 -8.86 -19.07
N ILE A 211 0.07 -10.08 -19.48
CA ILE A 211 0.91 -10.90 -20.36
C ILE A 211 1.19 -10.19 -21.69
N ARG A 212 0.20 -9.50 -22.26
CA ARG A 212 0.36 -8.73 -23.51
C ARG A 212 1.33 -7.54 -23.38
N ASN A 213 1.57 -7.04 -22.17
CA ASN A 213 2.50 -5.94 -21.92
C ASN A 213 3.89 -6.41 -21.50
N ALA A 214 4.17 -7.72 -21.49
CA ALA A 214 5.47 -8.26 -21.15
C ALA A 214 6.47 -8.13 -22.32
N ASP A 215 7.70 -7.72 -22.01
CA ASP A 215 8.80 -7.69 -22.99
C ASP A 215 9.26 -9.10 -23.39
N TYR A 216 9.14 -10.06 -22.48
CA TYR A 216 9.55 -11.46 -22.66
C TYR A 216 8.62 -12.38 -21.86
N ILE A 217 8.24 -13.50 -22.45
CA ILE A 217 7.30 -14.46 -21.87
C ILE A 217 7.96 -15.84 -21.87
N ILE A 218 7.78 -16.59 -20.77
CA ILE A 218 8.13 -18.01 -20.67
C ILE A 218 6.83 -18.76 -20.41
N ASP A 219 6.35 -19.50 -21.41
CA ASP A 219 5.11 -20.27 -21.33
C ASP A 219 5.39 -21.70 -20.86
N MET A 220 4.78 -22.06 -19.73
CA MET A 220 4.97 -23.35 -19.06
C MET A 220 3.80 -24.28 -19.36
N GLY A 221 4.08 -25.58 -19.53
CA GLY A 221 3.02 -26.56 -19.79
C GLY A 221 3.53 -27.94 -20.20
N PRO A 222 2.81 -28.67 -21.09
CA PRO A 222 1.57 -28.28 -21.77
C PRO A 222 0.31 -28.34 -20.89
N LYS A 223 0.39 -28.97 -19.71
CA LYS A 223 -0.70 -29.07 -18.71
C LYS A 223 -0.15 -28.81 -17.31
N GLY A 224 -1.00 -28.92 -16.29
CA GLY A 224 -0.57 -28.94 -14.88
C GLY A 224 -0.11 -30.33 -14.41
N GLY A 225 0.51 -30.38 -13.22
CA GLY A 225 0.92 -31.62 -12.56
C GLY A 225 2.01 -32.39 -13.30
N VAL A 226 1.92 -33.73 -13.29
CA VAL A 226 2.92 -34.63 -13.91
C VAL A 226 3.03 -34.49 -15.42
N GLU A 227 2.00 -33.94 -16.08
CA GLU A 227 1.99 -33.68 -17.51
C GLU A 227 2.58 -32.30 -17.86
N GLY A 228 2.98 -31.51 -16.87
CA GLY A 228 3.54 -30.16 -17.00
C GLY A 228 5.05 -30.06 -16.84
N GLY A 229 5.52 -28.90 -16.39
CA GLY A 229 6.91 -28.66 -15.97
C GLY A 229 7.91 -28.46 -17.11
N ARG A 230 7.43 -28.19 -18.34
CA ARG A 230 8.29 -27.94 -19.51
C ARG A 230 8.05 -26.53 -20.04
N ILE A 231 9.10 -25.92 -20.60
CA ILE A 231 8.99 -24.69 -21.39
C ILE A 231 8.42 -25.09 -22.76
N ILE A 232 7.27 -24.52 -23.11
CA ILE A 232 6.55 -24.81 -24.36
C ILE A 232 6.86 -23.77 -25.42
N ALA A 233 6.98 -22.52 -24.99
CA ALA A 233 7.35 -21.38 -25.80
C ALA A 233 8.10 -20.38 -24.91
N GLU A 234 9.05 -19.67 -25.48
CA GLU A 234 9.71 -18.54 -24.85
C GLU A 234 10.06 -17.51 -25.91
N GLY A 235 10.04 -16.22 -25.56
CA GLY A 235 10.33 -15.14 -26.51
C GLY A 235 9.43 -13.93 -26.30
N THR A 236 9.30 -13.14 -27.36
CA THR A 236 8.40 -11.99 -27.42
C THR A 236 6.94 -12.44 -27.52
N LEU A 237 5.99 -11.52 -27.34
CA LEU A 237 4.57 -11.79 -27.54
C LEU A 237 4.26 -12.44 -28.90
N GLU A 238 4.92 -11.99 -29.97
CA GLU A 238 4.75 -12.53 -31.32
C GLU A 238 5.26 -13.97 -31.43
N ASP A 239 6.39 -14.30 -30.78
CA ASP A 239 6.93 -15.66 -30.73
C ASP A 239 5.96 -16.62 -30.04
N ILE A 240 5.33 -16.18 -28.94
CA ILE A 240 4.31 -16.98 -28.23
C ILE A 240 3.09 -17.19 -29.12
N ILE A 241 2.52 -16.12 -29.69
CA ILE A 241 1.30 -16.19 -30.53
C ILE A 241 1.47 -17.13 -31.73
N ASN A 242 2.67 -17.19 -32.31
CA ASN A 242 2.98 -18.05 -33.46
C ASN A 242 3.26 -19.52 -33.08
N ASN A 243 3.43 -19.84 -31.80
CA ASN A 243 3.68 -21.20 -31.33
C ASN A 243 2.38 -21.99 -31.17
N ASN A 244 2.16 -22.98 -32.04
CA ASN A 244 0.96 -23.82 -32.03
C ASN A 244 0.85 -24.80 -30.84
N LYS A 245 1.93 -25.03 -30.09
CA LYS A 245 1.93 -25.89 -28.91
C LYS A 245 1.53 -25.14 -27.64
N SER A 246 1.63 -23.80 -27.64
CA SER A 246 1.24 -22.96 -26.51
C SER A 246 -0.29 -22.90 -26.39
N ILE A 247 -0.82 -23.21 -25.21
CA ILE A 247 -2.23 -23.01 -24.90
C ILE A 247 -2.50 -21.51 -24.74
N THR A 248 -1.58 -20.80 -24.08
CA THR A 248 -1.61 -19.35 -23.84
C THR A 248 -1.75 -18.57 -25.15
N ALA A 249 -1.05 -18.98 -26.21
CA ALA A 249 -1.16 -18.39 -27.55
C ALA A 249 -2.59 -18.37 -28.12
N LYS A 250 -3.43 -19.34 -27.77
CA LYS A 250 -4.84 -19.39 -28.24
C LYS A 250 -5.70 -18.27 -27.67
N TYR A 251 -5.36 -17.77 -26.49
CA TYR A 251 -6.09 -16.72 -25.79
C TYR A 251 -5.48 -15.32 -26.01
N LEU A 252 -4.22 -15.26 -26.44
CA LEU A 252 -3.54 -14.01 -26.76
C LEU A 252 -3.87 -13.48 -28.16
N LYS A 253 -4.28 -14.37 -29.09
CA LYS A 253 -4.72 -14.04 -30.46
C LYS A 253 -5.98 -13.17 -30.52
#